data_AF-A0A1H6EFS9-F1
#
_entry.id   AF-A0A1H6EFS9-F1
#
_cell.length_a   1.000
_cell.length_b   1.000
_cell.length_c   1.000
_cell.angle_alpha   90.00
_cell.angle_beta   90.00
_cell.angle_gamma   90.00
#
_symmetry.space_group_name_H-M   'P 1'
#
loop_
_entity.id
_entity.type
_entity.pdbx_description
1 polymer ?
#
loop_
_entity_poly.entity_id
_entity_poly.type
_entity_poly.pdbx_seq_one_letter_code
_entity_poly.pdbx_strand_id
1 'polypeptide(L)'
;MSLVAHSLDVIKRLQAPSGAYPASPTFSAYRGYSWLRDGAFIAEGVSRHGDVAGADAFHAWCARVVGDRAGQVDALVSRAGRGEAVPAAEMLPTRFTLDGVDGDDDWWDFQLDGYGTWLWALREHGVRHGHVVPGVEKGVRTAARYLTAFWHVPCYDWWEEHVEHRHVATLGSIHAGLRAAIALGVLSGPESAAAAEAVEGIAGLVAQEGVTQEGHLRKWLGSDAVDASLLACVEPFGLYPAGHPAGEATVAEVERQLARDGGVYRYLDDTFYGGGRWVLLAGFLGWNHARAGRRAEAARYLEWMAAQANPAGDLPEQVPGLLLAPDRRQEWLDRWGPVATPLLWSHGMYLVLADELGVTA
;
A
#
# COMPACT_ATOMS: atom_id res chain seq x y z
N MET A 1 1.42 -27.08 -9.66
CA MET A 1 0.43 -26.03 -9.31
C MET A 1 0.86 -24.77 -10.03
N SER A 2 -0.07 -24.02 -10.65
CA SER A 2 0.28 -22.70 -11.22
C SER A 2 0.69 -21.75 -10.09
N LEU A 3 1.45 -20.70 -10.41
CA LEU A 3 1.82 -19.71 -9.38
C LEU A 3 0.61 -18.89 -8.89
N VAL A 4 -0.45 -18.76 -9.71
CA VAL A 4 -1.73 -18.19 -9.29
C VAL A 4 -2.38 -19.08 -8.22
N ALA A 5 -2.52 -20.39 -8.49
CA ALA A 5 -3.06 -21.34 -7.52
C ALA A 5 -2.22 -21.40 -6.24
N HIS A 6 -0.89 -21.35 -6.35
CA HIS A 6 0.01 -21.30 -5.20
C HIS A 6 -0.18 -20.03 -4.37
N SER A 7 -0.27 -18.87 -5.02
CA SER A 7 -0.44 -17.58 -4.35
C SER A 7 -1.75 -17.53 -3.57
N LEU A 8 -2.85 -18.07 -4.13
CA LEU A 8 -4.12 -18.20 -3.42
C LEU A 8 -4.01 -19.15 -2.22
N ASP A 9 -3.39 -20.32 -2.39
CA ASP A 9 -3.21 -21.30 -1.32
C ASP A 9 -2.37 -20.76 -0.16
N VAL A 10 -1.22 -20.13 -0.45
CA VAL A 10 -0.33 -19.60 0.59
C VAL A 10 -0.97 -18.44 1.34
N ILE A 11 -1.66 -17.52 0.67
CA ILE A 11 -2.38 -16.42 1.32
C ILE A 11 -3.48 -16.98 2.22
N LYS A 12 -4.30 -17.91 1.71
CA LYS A 12 -5.40 -18.52 2.47
C LYS A 12 -4.90 -19.30 3.69
N ARG A 13 -3.84 -20.09 3.54
CA ARG A 13 -3.25 -20.89 4.63
C ARG A 13 -2.66 -20.00 5.73
N LEU A 14 -2.12 -18.84 5.38
CA LEU A 14 -1.45 -17.93 6.31
C LEU A 14 -2.38 -16.85 6.88
N GLN A 15 -3.58 -16.66 6.31
CA GLN A 15 -4.58 -15.76 6.89
C GLN A 15 -4.90 -16.19 8.33
N ALA A 16 -4.80 -15.24 9.26
CA ALA A 16 -5.10 -15.49 10.66
C ALA A 16 -6.59 -15.80 10.85
N PRO A 17 -6.98 -16.59 11.86
CA PRO A 17 -8.40 -16.81 12.20
C PRO A 17 -9.17 -15.51 12.51
N SER A 18 -8.47 -14.45 12.90
CA SER A 18 -9.03 -13.11 13.12
C SER A 18 -9.46 -12.40 11.82
N GLY A 19 -8.97 -12.87 10.66
CA GLY A 19 -9.12 -12.27 9.33
C GLY A 19 -7.87 -11.53 8.84
N ALA A 20 -6.90 -11.24 9.71
CA ALA A 20 -5.68 -10.51 9.34
C ALA A 20 -4.82 -11.28 8.32
N TYR A 21 -4.22 -10.56 7.37
CA TYR A 21 -3.16 -11.09 6.53
C TYR A 21 -1.80 -10.71 7.14
N PRO A 22 -0.95 -11.67 7.55
CA PRO A 22 0.39 -11.36 8.00
C PRO A 22 1.25 -10.84 6.84
N ALA A 23 2.17 -9.89 7.07
CA ALA A 23 3.09 -9.44 6.02
C ALA A 23 4.02 -10.59 5.58
N SER A 24 4.74 -11.19 6.54
CA SER A 24 5.51 -12.42 6.33
C SER A 24 5.60 -13.24 7.62
N PRO A 25 5.32 -14.56 7.61
CA PRO A 25 5.42 -15.39 8.81
C PRO A 25 6.87 -15.75 9.17
N THR A 26 7.78 -15.75 8.20
CA THR A 26 9.15 -16.24 8.35
C THR A 26 10.13 -15.13 8.73
N PHE A 27 9.80 -13.87 8.45
CA PHE A 27 10.66 -12.72 8.73
C PHE A 27 10.53 -12.24 10.18
N SER A 28 11.65 -12.13 10.90
CA SER A 28 11.65 -11.87 12.34
C SER A 28 11.00 -10.53 12.72
N ALA A 29 11.24 -9.48 11.94
CA ALA A 29 10.68 -8.14 12.19
C ALA A 29 9.18 -8.02 11.86
N TYR A 30 8.62 -8.94 11.06
CA TYR A 30 7.22 -8.90 10.60
C TYR A 30 6.35 -9.98 11.23
N ARG A 31 6.96 -11.01 11.83
CA ARG A 31 6.25 -12.16 12.37
C ARG A 31 5.24 -11.72 13.44
N GLY A 32 3.98 -12.11 13.24
CA GLY A 32 2.90 -11.79 14.17
C GLY A 32 2.23 -10.44 13.93
N TYR A 33 2.64 -9.72 12.88
CA TYR A 33 2.10 -8.42 12.54
C TYR A 33 1.38 -8.39 11.18
N SER A 34 0.41 -7.49 11.07
CA SER A 34 -0.40 -7.17 9.89
C SER A 34 -0.38 -5.65 9.69
N TRP A 35 -0.19 -5.25 8.44
CA TRP A 35 -0.25 -3.85 7.99
C TRP A 35 -1.52 -3.67 7.16
N LEU A 36 -2.20 -2.54 7.34
CA LEU A 36 -3.37 -2.20 6.51
C LEU A 36 -2.98 -2.05 5.04
N ARG A 37 -1.79 -1.49 4.75
CA ARG A 37 -1.25 -1.32 3.39
C ARG A 37 -1.07 -2.67 2.69
N ASP A 38 -0.25 -3.54 3.25
CA ASP A 38 0.04 -4.88 2.71
C ASP A 38 -1.25 -5.69 2.56
N GLY A 39 -2.04 -5.76 3.63
CA GLY A 39 -3.29 -6.50 3.67
C GLY A 39 -4.30 -6.02 2.64
N ALA A 40 -4.38 -4.72 2.34
CA ALA A 40 -5.29 -4.19 1.34
C ALA A 40 -4.93 -4.65 -0.08
N PHE A 41 -3.65 -4.69 -0.45
CA PHE A 41 -3.22 -5.21 -1.75
C PHE A 41 -3.29 -6.75 -1.83
N ILE A 42 -3.10 -7.45 -0.70
CA ILE A 42 -3.35 -8.90 -0.61
C ILE A 42 -4.84 -9.18 -0.84
N ALA A 43 -5.73 -8.46 -0.14
CA ALA A 43 -7.18 -8.57 -0.24
C ALA A 43 -7.67 -8.27 -1.66
N GLU A 44 -7.13 -7.23 -2.30
CA GLU A 44 -7.43 -6.91 -3.70
C GLU A 44 -7.05 -8.08 -4.64
N GLY A 45 -5.85 -8.64 -4.47
CA GLY A 45 -5.39 -9.77 -5.27
C GLY A 45 -6.29 -11.00 -5.13
N VAL A 46 -6.59 -11.44 -3.91
CA VAL A 46 -7.46 -12.62 -3.69
C VAL A 46 -8.92 -12.34 -4.07
N SER A 47 -9.39 -11.10 -3.89
CA SER A 47 -10.73 -10.68 -4.29
C SER A 47 -10.93 -10.76 -5.80
N ARG A 48 -9.93 -10.42 -6.61
CA ARG A 48 -9.98 -10.53 -8.08
C ARG A 48 -10.11 -11.98 -8.54
N HIS A 49 -9.47 -12.89 -7.82
CA HIS A 49 -9.48 -14.32 -8.10
C HIS A 49 -10.62 -15.08 -7.38
N GLY A 50 -11.60 -14.37 -6.85
CA GLY A 50 -12.86 -14.95 -6.35
C GLY A 50 -12.83 -15.48 -4.92
N ASP A 51 -11.76 -15.27 -4.13
CA ASP A 51 -11.77 -15.56 -2.69
C ASP A 51 -12.48 -14.44 -1.93
N VAL A 52 -13.80 -14.37 -2.09
CA VAL A 52 -14.65 -13.36 -1.45
C VAL A 52 -14.58 -13.47 0.07
N ALA A 53 -14.61 -14.69 0.60
CA ALA A 53 -14.62 -14.93 2.04
C ALA A 53 -13.32 -14.50 2.72
N GLY A 54 -12.16 -14.75 2.08
CA GLY A 54 -10.87 -14.29 2.58
C GLY A 54 -10.79 -12.77 2.65
N ALA A 55 -11.16 -12.09 1.55
CA ALA A 55 -11.17 -10.62 1.50
C ALA A 55 -12.18 -10.01 2.50
N ASP A 56 -13.40 -10.55 2.60
CA ASP A 56 -14.41 -10.16 3.60
C ASP A 56 -13.86 -10.24 5.03
N ALA A 57 -13.18 -11.34 5.36
CA ALA A 57 -12.60 -11.54 6.69
C ALA A 57 -11.53 -10.48 7.01
N PHE A 58 -10.68 -10.12 6.03
CA PHE A 58 -9.69 -9.07 6.20
C PHE A 58 -10.32 -7.69 6.35
N HIS A 59 -11.30 -7.35 5.53
CA HIS A 59 -12.00 -6.06 5.63
C HIS A 59 -12.76 -5.92 6.95
N ALA A 60 -13.40 -7.00 7.42
CA ALA A 60 -14.03 -7.05 8.73
C ALA A 60 -13.00 -6.92 9.87
N TRP A 61 -11.82 -7.51 9.74
CA TRP A 61 -10.73 -7.33 10.69
C TRP A 61 -10.29 -5.87 10.76
N CYS A 62 -9.98 -5.24 9.62
CA CYS A 62 -9.60 -3.82 9.55
C CYS A 62 -10.67 -2.92 10.17
N ALA A 63 -11.94 -3.15 9.85
CA ALA A 63 -13.04 -2.36 10.38
C ALA A 63 -13.16 -2.43 11.90
N ARG A 64 -12.96 -3.61 12.49
CA ARG A 64 -12.93 -3.77 13.96
C ARG A 64 -11.73 -3.04 14.54
N VAL A 65 -10.52 -3.31 14.04
CA VAL A 65 -9.27 -2.71 14.54
C VAL A 65 -9.33 -1.18 14.50
N VAL A 66 -9.64 -0.61 13.33
CA VAL A 66 -9.75 0.85 13.20
C VAL A 66 -10.94 1.39 14.00
N GLY A 67 -12.07 0.68 13.99
CA GLY A 67 -13.27 1.06 14.73
C GLY A 67 -13.06 1.11 16.25
N ASP A 68 -12.26 0.22 16.82
CA ASP A 68 -11.96 0.19 18.26
C ASP A 68 -11.14 1.41 18.71
N ARG A 69 -10.48 2.08 17.78
CA ARG A 69 -9.73 3.32 18.01
C ARG A 69 -10.56 4.59 17.79
N ALA A 70 -11.88 4.48 17.58
CA ALA A 70 -12.78 5.63 17.38
C ALA A 70 -12.65 6.69 18.50
N GLY A 71 -12.58 6.26 19.76
CA GLY A 71 -12.43 7.19 20.90
C GLY A 71 -11.09 7.91 20.93
N GLN A 72 -10.00 7.24 20.53
CA GLN A 72 -8.69 7.87 20.37
C GLN A 72 -8.73 8.91 19.25
N VAL A 73 -9.27 8.55 18.08
CA VAL A 73 -9.43 9.48 16.95
C VAL A 73 -10.28 10.68 17.34
N ASP A 74 -11.39 10.50 18.07
CA ASP A 74 -12.22 11.60 18.56
C ASP A 74 -11.42 12.59 19.41
N ALA A 75 -10.58 12.08 20.32
CA ALA A 75 -9.74 12.90 21.17
C ALA A 75 -8.67 13.66 20.37
N LEU A 76 -7.97 12.98 19.44
CA LEU A 76 -6.94 13.57 18.59
C LEU A 76 -7.51 14.68 17.70
N VAL A 77 -8.62 14.40 17.00
CA VAL A 77 -9.28 15.38 16.10
C VAL A 77 -9.78 16.58 16.90
N SER A 78 -10.36 16.36 18.08
CA SER A 78 -10.83 17.43 18.95
C SER A 78 -9.69 18.36 19.39
N ARG A 79 -8.53 17.79 19.75
CA ARG A 79 -7.33 18.55 20.14
C ARG A 79 -6.75 19.33 18.97
N ALA A 80 -6.59 18.69 17.81
CA ALA A 80 -6.12 19.34 16.59
C ALA A 80 -7.03 20.52 16.20
N GLY A 81 -8.35 20.35 16.32
CA GLY A 81 -9.33 21.43 16.06
C GLY A 81 -9.23 22.62 17.03
N ARG A 82 -8.60 22.46 18.20
CA ARG A 82 -8.27 23.56 19.13
C ARG A 82 -6.88 24.17 18.89
N GLY A 83 -6.15 23.71 17.87
CA GLY A 83 -4.79 24.13 17.58
C GLY A 83 -3.75 23.55 18.55
N GLU A 84 -4.08 22.51 19.30
CA GLU A 84 -3.12 21.81 20.16
C GLU A 84 -2.18 20.95 19.32
N ALA A 85 -0.92 20.84 19.75
CA ALA A 85 0.02 19.91 19.14
C ALA A 85 -0.41 18.45 19.42
N VAL A 86 -0.42 17.64 18.36
CA VAL A 86 -0.64 16.20 18.43
C VAL A 86 0.66 15.51 17.99
N PRO A 87 1.47 14.98 18.91
CA PRO A 87 2.74 14.36 18.57
C PRO A 87 2.53 13.02 17.87
N ALA A 88 3.50 12.61 17.04
CA ALA A 88 3.44 11.36 16.28
C ALA A 88 3.22 10.12 17.16
N ALA A 89 3.82 10.08 18.36
CA ALA A 89 3.67 8.96 19.31
C ALA A 89 2.24 8.78 19.87
N GLU A 90 1.34 9.73 19.67
CA GLU A 90 -0.07 9.62 20.07
C GLU A 90 -0.99 9.23 18.90
N MET A 91 -0.45 9.21 17.68
CA MET A 91 -1.17 8.86 16.47
C MET A 91 -1.50 7.37 16.44
N LEU A 92 -2.39 6.96 15.53
CA LEU A 92 -2.67 5.55 15.36
C LEU A 92 -1.44 4.84 14.76
N PRO A 93 -1.18 3.57 15.12
CA PRO A 93 0.02 2.89 14.67
C PRO A 93 -0.10 2.41 13.22
N THR A 94 1.04 2.00 12.68
CA THR A 94 1.16 1.42 11.33
C THR A 94 0.89 -0.08 11.30
N ARG A 95 1.41 -0.80 12.30
CA ARG A 95 1.35 -2.26 12.38
C ARG A 95 0.50 -2.70 13.56
N PHE A 96 -0.26 -3.76 13.35
CA PHE A 96 -1.11 -4.37 14.36
C PHE A 96 -0.70 -5.82 14.54
N THR A 97 -0.81 -6.34 15.76
CA THR A 97 -0.77 -7.79 15.96
C THR A 97 -1.88 -8.45 15.13
N LEU A 98 -1.77 -9.74 14.83
CA LEU A 98 -2.82 -10.44 14.08
C LEU A 98 -4.19 -10.39 14.77
N ASP A 99 -4.21 -10.23 16.10
CA ASP A 99 -5.45 -10.07 16.88
C ASP A 99 -5.97 -8.62 16.92
N GLY A 100 -5.26 -7.68 16.30
CA GLY A 100 -5.70 -6.29 16.17
C GLY A 100 -5.31 -5.36 17.31
N VAL A 101 -4.33 -5.77 18.13
CA VAL A 101 -3.72 -4.94 19.18
C VAL A 101 -2.60 -4.11 18.55
N ASP A 102 -2.32 -2.93 19.11
CA ASP A 102 -1.15 -2.14 18.70
C ASP A 102 0.13 -2.94 18.97
N GLY A 103 1.14 -2.82 18.11
CA GLY A 103 2.46 -3.38 18.40
C GLY A 103 3.09 -2.67 19.61
N ASP A 104 3.81 -3.43 20.44
CA ASP A 104 4.40 -2.96 21.71
C ASP A 104 5.90 -2.61 21.60
N ASP A 105 6.47 -2.79 20.41
CA ASP A 105 7.88 -2.56 20.07
C ASP A 105 8.14 -1.14 19.55
N ASP A 106 9.27 -0.51 19.93
CA ASP A 106 9.76 0.75 19.37
C ASP A 106 9.87 0.66 17.83
N TRP A 107 8.96 1.32 17.11
CA TRP A 107 8.84 1.24 15.65
C TRP A 107 8.59 2.61 15.03
N TRP A 108 8.85 2.72 13.73
CA TRP A 108 8.53 3.87 12.90
C TRP A 108 7.03 3.85 12.55
N ASP A 109 6.20 4.13 13.55
CA ASP A 109 4.79 3.75 13.60
C ASP A 109 3.81 4.77 13.03
N PHE A 110 4.18 6.04 12.88
CA PHE A 110 3.25 7.03 12.36
C PHE A 110 3.25 7.04 10.83
N GLN A 111 2.30 6.30 10.25
CA GLN A 111 1.99 6.30 8.82
C GLN A 111 0.48 6.42 8.60
N LEU A 112 0.10 7.22 7.60
CA LEU A 112 -1.30 7.46 7.27
C LEU A 112 -1.79 6.62 6.09
N ASP A 113 -0.87 6.09 5.28
CA ASP A 113 -1.21 5.55 3.97
C ASP A 113 -2.02 4.24 4.04
N GLY A 114 -1.80 3.43 5.08
CA GLY A 114 -2.47 2.14 5.23
C GLY A 114 -3.98 2.31 5.41
N TYR A 115 -4.41 3.35 6.13
CA TYR A 115 -5.83 3.68 6.32
C TYR A 115 -6.48 4.07 5.00
N GLY A 116 -5.81 4.88 4.18
CA GLY A 116 -6.30 5.29 2.86
C GLY A 116 -6.40 4.10 1.90
N THR A 117 -5.35 3.27 1.88
CA THR A 117 -5.27 2.06 1.04
C THR A 117 -6.37 1.05 1.42
N TRP A 118 -6.64 0.84 2.71
CA TRP A 118 -7.73 -0.04 3.15
C TRP A 118 -9.11 0.43 2.67
N LEU A 119 -9.41 1.72 2.81
CA LEU A 119 -10.68 2.29 2.36
C LEU A 119 -10.88 2.11 0.85
N TRP A 120 -9.82 2.33 0.07
CA TRP A 120 -9.82 2.06 -1.37
C TRP A 120 -10.13 0.58 -1.66
N ALA A 121 -9.37 -0.35 -1.07
CA ALA A 121 -9.53 -1.78 -1.34
C ALA A 121 -10.93 -2.29 -0.93
N LEU A 122 -11.47 -1.82 0.21
CA LEU A 122 -12.83 -2.15 0.65
C LEU A 122 -13.88 -1.73 -0.38
N ARG A 123 -13.76 -0.53 -0.96
CA ARG A 123 -14.67 -0.06 -2.01
C ARG A 123 -14.55 -0.90 -3.28
N GLU A 124 -13.33 -1.18 -3.73
CA GLU A 124 -13.11 -2.01 -4.94
C GLU A 124 -13.70 -3.41 -4.76
N HIS A 125 -13.48 -4.02 -3.60
CA HIS A 125 -14.06 -5.31 -3.25
C HIS A 125 -15.59 -5.30 -3.29
N GLY A 126 -16.21 -4.32 -2.63
CA GLY A 126 -17.66 -4.19 -2.58
C GLY A 126 -18.29 -3.99 -3.96
N VAL A 127 -17.67 -3.16 -4.80
CA VAL A 127 -18.11 -2.94 -6.19
C VAL A 127 -17.96 -4.18 -7.05
N ARG A 128 -16.83 -4.87 -6.95
CA ARG A 128 -16.52 -6.07 -7.75
C ARG A 128 -17.55 -7.18 -7.55
N HIS A 129 -17.98 -7.40 -6.32
CA HIS A 129 -18.88 -8.51 -5.97
C HIS A 129 -20.33 -8.06 -5.72
N GLY A 130 -20.63 -6.76 -5.86
CA GLY A 130 -21.98 -6.23 -5.64
C GLY A 130 -22.50 -6.47 -4.23
N HIS A 131 -21.61 -6.49 -3.24
CA HIS A 131 -21.91 -6.81 -1.85
C HIS A 131 -21.32 -5.76 -0.90
N VAL A 132 -21.86 -5.69 0.32
CA VAL A 132 -21.34 -4.84 1.39
C VAL A 132 -20.83 -5.75 2.49
N VAL A 133 -19.56 -5.57 2.85
CA VAL A 133 -18.96 -6.26 4.01
C VAL A 133 -19.69 -5.80 5.28
N PRO A 134 -20.35 -6.68 6.04
CA PRO A 134 -21.13 -6.25 7.20
C PRO A 134 -20.28 -5.63 8.32
N GLY A 135 -20.78 -4.59 8.96
CA GLY A 135 -20.17 -4.00 10.17
C GLY A 135 -18.96 -3.12 9.92
N VAL A 136 -18.72 -2.68 8.69
CA VAL A 136 -17.58 -1.82 8.33
C VAL A 136 -17.79 -0.34 8.66
N GLU A 137 -19.02 0.09 8.92
CA GLU A 137 -19.42 1.50 9.00
C GLU A 137 -18.62 2.26 10.06
N LYS A 138 -18.45 1.68 11.26
CA LYS A 138 -17.69 2.28 12.36
C LYS A 138 -16.23 2.49 11.95
N GLY A 139 -15.59 1.47 11.39
CA GLY A 139 -14.20 1.54 10.94
C GLY A 139 -14.00 2.55 9.82
N VAL A 140 -14.88 2.56 8.82
CA VAL A 140 -14.83 3.49 7.68
C VAL A 140 -14.95 4.93 8.16
N ARG A 141 -15.93 5.23 9.02
CA ARG A 141 -16.10 6.58 9.59
C ARG A 141 -14.90 7.00 10.42
N THR A 142 -14.33 6.10 11.23
CA THR A 142 -13.13 6.39 12.03
C THR A 142 -11.93 6.70 11.13
N ALA A 143 -11.63 5.86 10.13
CA ALA A 143 -10.54 6.13 9.19
C ALA A 143 -10.75 7.43 8.42
N ALA A 144 -11.95 7.67 7.88
CA ALA A 144 -12.24 8.87 7.12
C ALA A 144 -12.05 10.15 7.96
N ARG A 145 -12.52 10.15 9.22
CA ARG A 145 -12.34 11.29 10.13
C ARG A 145 -10.88 11.51 10.49
N TYR A 146 -10.14 10.43 10.77
CA TYR A 146 -8.71 10.49 11.06
C TYR A 146 -7.93 11.09 9.89
N LEU A 147 -8.12 10.54 8.69
CA LEU A 147 -7.48 11.01 7.46
C LEU A 147 -7.85 12.46 7.12
N THR A 148 -9.13 12.82 7.23
CA THR A 148 -9.60 14.19 6.95
C THR A 148 -8.91 15.22 7.86
N ALA A 149 -8.65 14.87 9.13
CA ALA A 149 -8.00 15.77 10.07
C ALA A 149 -6.48 15.86 9.88
N PHE A 150 -5.82 14.77 9.47
CA PHE A 150 -4.36 14.65 9.57
C PHE A 150 -3.62 14.49 8.23
N TRP A 151 -4.30 14.49 7.08
CA TRP A 151 -3.65 14.29 5.76
C TRP A 151 -2.48 15.23 5.46
N HIS A 152 -2.45 16.41 6.08
CA HIS A 152 -1.42 17.43 5.89
C HIS A 152 -0.21 17.27 6.82
N VAL A 153 -0.26 16.35 7.78
CA VAL A 153 0.80 16.13 8.78
C VAL A 153 1.91 15.27 8.17
N PRO A 154 3.21 15.66 8.31
CA PRO A 154 4.33 14.80 7.92
C PRO A 154 4.33 13.46 8.65
N CYS A 155 4.66 12.38 7.96
CA CYS A 155 4.67 11.02 8.50
C CYS A 155 5.74 10.18 7.78
N TYR A 156 6.04 8.99 8.28
CA TYR A 156 6.90 8.07 7.53
C TYR A 156 6.26 7.69 6.19
N ASP A 157 7.07 7.39 5.18
CA ASP A 157 6.59 6.82 3.92
C ASP A 157 6.28 5.33 4.05
N TRP A 158 5.91 4.68 2.93
CA TRP A 158 5.68 3.23 2.86
C TRP A 158 6.87 2.38 3.33
N TRP A 159 8.06 2.99 3.33
CA TRP A 159 9.34 2.37 3.59
C TRP A 159 9.85 2.63 5.00
N GLU A 160 9.02 3.27 5.84
CA GLU A 160 9.35 3.61 7.23
C GLU A 160 10.50 4.63 7.34
N GLU A 161 10.61 5.52 6.36
CA GLU A 161 11.68 6.49 6.25
C GLU A 161 11.14 7.93 6.20
N HIS A 162 11.98 8.90 6.62
CA HIS A 162 11.75 10.34 6.47
C HIS A 162 10.43 10.90 7.02
N VAL A 163 10.23 10.85 8.34
CA VAL A 163 9.03 11.36 9.03
C VAL A 163 8.79 12.86 8.87
N GLU A 164 9.87 13.61 8.62
CA GLU A 164 9.85 15.06 8.44
C GLU A 164 9.19 15.50 7.12
N HIS A 165 8.94 14.55 6.22
CA HIS A 165 8.44 14.82 4.88
C HIS A 165 6.96 14.42 4.70
N ARG A 166 6.36 14.97 3.64
CA ARG A 166 5.00 14.63 3.19
C ARG A 166 5.13 13.90 1.86
N HIS A 167 4.89 12.60 1.89
CA HIS A 167 5.16 11.69 0.77
C HIS A 167 3.99 11.66 -0.20
N VAL A 168 4.26 11.77 -1.50
CA VAL A 168 3.21 11.88 -2.53
C VAL A 168 2.42 10.57 -2.64
N ALA A 169 3.07 9.42 -2.46
CA ALA A 169 2.36 8.13 -2.43
C ALA A 169 1.40 8.00 -1.24
N THR A 170 1.78 8.49 -0.07
CA THR A 170 0.91 8.58 1.11
C THR A 170 -0.27 9.52 0.84
N LEU A 171 -0.02 10.71 0.30
CA LEU A 171 -1.10 11.62 -0.10
C LEU A 171 -2.05 10.99 -1.13
N GLY A 172 -1.51 10.26 -2.11
CA GLY A 172 -2.28 9.55 -3.11
C GLY A 172 -3.20 8.47 -2.52
N SER A 173 -2.71 7.69 -1.55
CA SER A 173 -3.54 6.67 -0.90
C SER A 173 -4.63 7.29 -0.02
N ILE A 174 -4.35 8.40 0.67
CA ILE A 174 -5.35 9.14 1.45
C ILE A 174 -6.42 9.71 0.52
N HIS A 175 -6.02 10.33 -0.59
CA HIS A 175 -6.93 10.85 -1.60
C HIS A 175 -7.88 9.77 -2.13
N ALA A 176 -7.36 8.61 -2.52
CA ALA A 176 -8.18 7.49 -2.99
C ALA A 176 -9.09 6.94 -1.88
N GLY A 177 -8.57 6.80 -0.66
CA GLY A 177 -9.31 6.29 0.48
C GLY A 177 -10.48 7.19 0.89
N LEU A 178 -10.29 8.51 0.93
CA LEU A 178 -11.37 9.46 1.24
C LEU A 178 -12.45 9.48 0.16
N ARG A 179 -12.05 9.44 -1.12
CA ARG A 179 -13.01 9.26 -2.24
C ARG A 179 -13.81 7.97 -2.10
N ALA A 180 -13.15 6.87 -1.73
CA ALA A 180 -13.80 5.59 -1.48
C ALA A 180 -14.76 5.65 -0.29
N ALA A 181 -14.38 6.28 0.83
CA ALA A 181 -15.23 6.45 2.00
C ALA A 181 -16.51 7.25 1.70
N ILE A 182 -16.41 8.31 0.89
CA ILE A 182 -17.57 9.07 0.40
C ILE A 182 -18.47 8.17 -0.45
N ALA A 183 -17.89 7.41 -1.38
CA ALA A 183 -18.63 6.54 -2.28
C ALA A 183 -19.31 5.34 -1.58
N LEU A 184 -18.78 4.89 -0.44
CA LEU A 184 -19.39 3.85 0.40
C LEU A 184 -20.70 4.32 1.06
N GLY A 185 -20.97 5.63 1.13
CA GLY A 185 -22.25 6.18 1.57
C GLY A 185 -22.54 6.05 3.07
N VAL A 186 -21.53 5.73 3.89
CA VAL A 186 -21.68 5.53 5.35
C VAL A 186 -21.37 6.79 6.17
N LEU A 187 -20.82 7.82 5.54
CA LEU A 187 -20.51 9.11 6.19
C LEU A 187 -21.77 9.99 6.28
N SER A 188 -21.90 10.76 7.35
CA SER A 188 -22.91 11.82 7.44
C SER A 188 -22.62 12.96 6.44
N GLY A 189 -23.63 13.79 6.15
CA GLY A 189 -23.47 14.93 5.23
C GLY A 189 -22.26 15.83 5.55
N PRO A 190 -22.07 16.28 6.81
CA PRO A 190 -20.90 17.06 7.20
C PRO A 190 -19.56 16.29 7.08
N GLU A 191 -19.53 15.01 7.45
CA GLU A 191 -18.31 14.19 7.30
C GLU A 191 -17.93 14.03 5.82
N SER A 192 -18.90 13.78 4.94
CA SER A 192 -18.69 13.70 3.49
C SER A 192 -18.17 15.02 2.91
N ALA A 193 -18.71 16.16 3.35
CA ALA A 193 -18.27 17.47 2.88
C ALA A 193 -16.83 17.77 3.29
N ALA A 194 -16.46 17.48 4.55
CA ALA A 194 -15.09 17.67 5.03
C ALA A 194 -14.10 16.72 4.33
N ALA A 195 -14.48 15.46 4.11
CA ALA A 195 -13.66 14.51 3.35
C ALA A 195 -13.46 14.97 1.90
N ALA A 196 -14.49 15.54 1.25
CA ALA A 196 -14.38 16.10 -0.10
C ALA A 196 -13.44 17.31 -0.14
N GLU A 197 -13.50 18.20 0.85
CA GLU A 197 -12.56 19.33 0.97
C GLU A 197 -11.12 18.84 1.14
N ALA A 198 -10.89 17.81 1.97
CA ALA A 198 -9.57 17.20 2.12
C ALA A 198 -9.06 16.56 0.81
N VAL A 199 -9.93 15.89 0.05
CA VAL A 199 -9.61 15.33 -1.28
C VAL A 199 -9.13 16.43 -2.23
N GLU A 200 -9.86 17.55 -2.34
CA GLU A 200 -9.47 18.69 -3.17
C GLU A 200 -8.18 19.35 -2.66
N GLY A 201 -8.02 19.47 -1.33
CA GLY A 201 -6.81 20.00 -0.70
C GLY A 201 -5.56 19.17 -1.01
N ILE A 202 -5.68 17.84 -0.97
CA ILE A 202 -4.59 16.94 -1.35
C ILE A 202 -4.24 17.10 -2.82
N ALA A 203 -5.24 17.09 -3.72
CA ALA A 203 -5.02 17.25 -5.15
C ALA A 203 -4.34 18.60 -5.49
N GLY A 204 -4.79 19.69 -4.86
CA GLY A 204 -4.19 21.01 -5.00
C GLY A 204 -2.73 21.05 -4.50
N LEU A 205 -2.46 20.46 -3.33
CA LEU A 205 -1.11 20.41 -2.76
C LEU A 205 -0.16 19.61 -3.65
N VAL A 206 -0.57 18.43 -4.12
CA VAL A 206 0.28 17.61 -5.01
C VAL A 206 0.50 18.31 -6.35
N ALA A 207 -0.51 18.94 -6.94
CA ALA A 207 -0.33 19.71 -8.17
C ALA A 207 0.66 20.87 -8.01
N GLN A 208 0.68 21.51 -6.83
CA GLN A 208 1.56 22.64 -6.56
C GLN A 208 2.99 22.24 -6.18
N GLU A 209 3.15 21.21 -5.34
CA GLU A 209 4.43 20.89 -4.68
C GLU A 209 4.92 19.46 -4.94
N GLY A 210 4.06 18.58 -5.48
CA GLY A 210 4.32 17.16 -5.69
C GLY A 210 4.62 16.77 -7.14
N VAL A 211 4.51 17.70 -8.09
CA VAL A 211 4.85 17.49 -9.51
C VAL A 211 6.12 18.27 -9.86
N THR A 212 7.03 17.66 -10.64
CA THR A 212 8.26 18.30 -11.12
C THR A 212 8.00 19.29 -12.25
N GLN A 213 9.00 20.09 -12.61
CA GLN A 213 8.90 20.96 -13.78
C GLN A 213 8.78 20.14 -15.07
N GLU A 214 9.39 18.95 -15.07
CA GLU A 214 9.35 17.94 -16.13
C GLU A 214 8.01 17.18 -16.17
N GLY A 215 7.14 17.40 -15.18
CA GLY A 215 5.75 16.94 -15.18
C GLY A 215 5.50 15.59 -14.52
N HIS A 216 6.49 14.95 -13.90
CA HIS A 216 6.30 13.69 -13.16
C HIS A 216 6.16 13.92 -11.64
N LEU A 217 5.67 12.94 -10.90
CA LEU A 217 5.56 13.03 -9.44
C LEU A 217 6.94 12.96 -8.76
N ARG A 218 7.00 13.62 -7.60
CA ARG A 218 8.13 13.66 -6.65
C ARG A 218 7.89 12.64 -5.53
N LYS A 219 8.93 12.00 -4.99
CA LYS A 219 8.82 11.06 -3.85
C LYS A 219 8.10 11.71 -2.65
N TRP A 220 8.55 12.90 -2.28
CA TRP A 220 7.89 13.78 -1.32
C TRP A 220 7.87 15.22 -1.82
N LEU A 221 7.00 16.04 -1.22
CA LEU A 221 6.81 17.43 -1.63
C LEU A 221 8.12 18.21 -1.63
N GLY A 222 8.44 18.86 -2.75
CA GLY A 222 9.67 19.64 -2.93
C GLY A 222 10.96 18.83 -3.18
N SER A 223 10.90 17.50 -3.29
CA SER A 223 12.07 16.67 -3.64
C SER A 223 12.22 16.48 -5.15
N ASP A 224 13.45 16.29 -5.64
CA ASP A 224 13.70 15.81 -7.02
C ASP A 224 13.82 14.28 -7.10
N ALA A 225 13.67 13.59 -5.97
CA ALA A 225 13.75 12.14 -5.90
C ALA A 225 12.51 11.47 -6.48
N VAL A 226 12.70 10.27 -7.04
CA VAL A 226 11.65 9.41 -7.59
C VAL A 226 11.56 8.15 -6.74
N ASP A 227 10.33 7.70 -6.49
CA ASP A 227 10.04 6.48 -5.75
C ASP A 227 9.04 5.62 -6.51
N ALA A 228 9.23 4.31 -6.51
CA ALA A 228 8.35 3.40 -7.22
C ALA A 228 6.94 3.31 -6.61
N SER A 229 6.75 3.69 -5.33
CA SER A 229 5.40 3.79 -4.74
C SER A 229 4.52 4.85 -5.42
N LEU A 230 5.11 5.80 -6.18
CA LEU A 230 4.38 6.77 -7.01
C LEU A 230 3.55 6.11 -8.11
N LEU A 231 3.88 4.87 -8.50
CA LEU A 231 3.06 4.08 -9.43
C LEU A 231 1.63 3.90 -8.91
N ALA A 232 1.47 3.79 -7.58
CA ALA A 232 0.16 3.66 -6.95
C ALA A 232 -0.70 4.92 -7.10
N CYS A 233 -0.10 6.11 -7.22
CA CYS A 233 -0.83 7.36 -7.49
C CYS A 233 -1.48 7.39 -8.88
N VAL A 234 -0.98 6.59 -9.81
CA VAL A 234 -1.56 6.41 -11.14
C VAL A 234 -2.58 5.28 -11.10
N GLU A 235 -2.12 4.06 -10.86
CA GLU A 235 -2.96 2.88 -10.64
C GLU A 235 -2.52 2.18 -9.34
N PRO A 236 -3.41 2.01 -8.35
CA PRO A 236 -4.87 2.13 -8.48
C PRO A 236 -5.51 3.41 -7.94
N PHE A 237 -4.75 4.32 -7.32
CA PHE A 237 -5.34 5.43 -6.58
C PHE A 237 -5.95 6.51 -7.47
N GLY A 238 -5.55 6.58 -8.74
CA GLY A 238 -6.15 7.48 -9.72
C GLY A 238 -6.09 8.95 -9.32
N LEU A 239 -5.01 9.37 -8.65
CA LEU A 239 -4.69 10.78 -8.43
C LEU A 239 -4.33 11.45 -9.76
N TYR A 240 -3.49 10.77 -10.56
CA TYR A 240 -3.24 11.09 -11.96
C TYR A 240 -3.40 9.81 -12.80
N PRO A 241 -4.63 9.46 -13.23
CA PRO A 241 -4.92 8.17 -13.85
C PRO A 241 -4.17 7.96 -15.17
N ALA A 242 -4.17 6.71 -15.67
CA ALA A 242 -3.61 6.39 -16.99
C ALA A 242 -4.17 7.33 -18.09
N GLY A 243 -3.29 7.85 -18.93
CA GLY A 243 -3.62 8.87 -19.95
C GLY A 243 -3.52 10.32 -19.48
N HIS A 244 -3.40 10.57 -18.17
CA HIS A 244 -3.06 11.90 -17.67
C HIS A 244 -1.55 12.17 -17.89
N PRO A 245 -1.13 13.33 -18.44
CA PRO A 245 0.28 13.61 -18.74
C PRO A 245 1.21 13.39 -17.55
N ALA A 246 0.81 13.84 -16.35
CA ALA A 246 1.61 13.64 -15.14
C ALA A 246 1.71 12.18 -14.71
N GLY A 247 0.67 11.38 -14.93
CA GLY A 247 0.69 9.94 -14.63
C GLY A 247 1.60 9.20 -15.60
N GLU A 248 1.49 9.50 -16.90
CA GLU A 248 2.36 8.92 -17.93
C GLU A 248 3.84 9.27 -17.71
N ALA A 249 4.14 10.54 -17.42
CA ALA A 249 5.48 10.99 -17.10
C ALA A 249 6.04 10.31 -15.85
N THR A 250 5.21 10.09 -14.82
CA THR A 250 5.60 9.37 -13.60
C THR A 250 5.96 7.91 -13.87
N VAL A 251 5.11 7.17 -14.59
CA VAL A 251 5.38 5.78 -14.94
C VAL A 251 6.66 5.67 -15.76
N ALA A 252 6.84 6.55 -16.76
CA ALA A 252 8.04 6.58 -17.58
C ALA A 252 9.29 6.88 -16.76
N GLU A 253 9.21 7.80 -15.81
CA GLU A 253 10.36 8.18 -14.99
C GLU A 253 10.75 7.11 -13.97
N VAL A 254 9.76 6.46 -13.35
CA VAL A 254 10.00 5.27 -12.50
C VAL A 254 10.65 4.16 -13.32
N GLU A 255 10.14 3.87 -14.53
CA GLU A 255 10.72 2.85 -15.40
C GLU A 255 12.16 3.21 -15.80
N ARG A 256 12.41 4.48 -16.16
CA ARG A 256 13.75 4.97 -16.54
C ARG A 256 14.76 4.85 -15.42
N GLN A 257 14.42 5.30 -14.21
CA GLN A 257 15.34 5.36 -13.08
C GLN A 257 15.45 4.02 -12.34
N LEU A 258 14.31 3.36 -12.09
CA LEU A 258 14.20 2.32 -11.06
C LEU A 258 13.97 0.91 -11.63
N ALA A 259 13.61 0.75 -12.91
CA ALA A 259 13.42 -0.58 -13.51
C ALA A 259 14.70 -1.10 -14.18
N ARG A 260 15.17 -2.30 -13.79
CA ARG A 260 16.34 -2.99 -14.36
C ARG A 260 16.09 -4.49 -14.45
N ASP A 261 16.33 -5.07 -15.63
CA ASP A 261 16.07 -6.48 -15.99
C ASP A 261 14.72 -7.04 -15.49
N GLY A 262 13.65 -6.24 -15.57
CA GLY A 262 12.30 -6.64 -15.16
C GLY A 262 11.98 -6.48 -13.67
N GLY A 263 12.97 -6.16 -12.83
CA GLY A 263 12.73 -5.81 -11.43
C GLY A 263 12.77 -4.31 -11.18
N VAL A 264 12.15 -3.85 -10.11
CA VAL A 264 12.01 -2.41 -9.79
C VAL A 264 12.57 -2.12 -8.38
N TYR A 265 13.44 -1.12 -8.27
CA TYR A 265 13.95 -0.61 -6.98
C TYR A 265 12.93 0.28 -6.27
N ARG A 266 13.03 0.44 -4.95
CA ARG A 266 12.19 1.40 -4.21
C ARG A 266 12.49 2.84 -4.63
N TYR A 267 13.73 3.25 -4.46
CA TYR A 267 14.34 4.52 -4.87
C TYR A 267 15.86 4.33 -4.95
N LEU A 268 16.61 5.27 -5.54
CA LEU A 268 18.03 5.06 -5.90
C LEU A 268 19.02 4.98 -4.72
N ASP A 269 18.71 5.63 -3.60
CA ASP A 269 19.56 5.64 -2.41
C ASP A 269 19.23 4.51 -1.42
N ASP A 270 18.38 3.55 -1.83
CA ASP A 270 17.94 2.46 -0.99
C ASP A 270 19.11 1.54 -0.58
N THR A 271 19.27 1.35 0.73
CA THR A 271 20.29 0.47 1.31
C THR A 271 19.72 -0.76 2.01
N PHE A 272 18.39 -0.90 2.09
CA PHE A 272 17.74 -2.02 2.77
C PHE A 272 18.00 -3.33 2.02
N TYR A 273 18.64 -4.29 2.70
CA TYR A 273 19.24 -5.49 2.09
C TYR A 273 20.18 -5.21 0.90
N GLY A 274 20.78 -4.02 0.87
CA GLY A 274 21.61 -3.51 -0.21
C GLY A 274 20.84 -2.88 -1.38
N GLY A 275 19.55 -2.59 -1.21
CA GLY A 275 18.72 -1.97 -2.25
C GLY A 275 18.48 -2.94 -3.41
N GLY A 276 17.77 -4.03 -3.12
CA GLY A 276 17.38 -5.01 -4.13
C GLY A 276 16.17 -4.59 -4.95
N ARG A 277 15.83 -5.41 -5.94
CA ARG A 277 14.63 -5.22 -6.78
C ARG A 277 13.45 -5.93 -6.14
N TRP A 278 12.33 -5.23 -5.98
CA TRP A 278 11.17 -5.70 -5.25
C TRP A 278 10.13 -6.34 -6.17
N VAL A 279 9.59 -7.47 -5.74
CA VAL A 279 8.59 -8.22 -6.52
C VAL A 279 7.28 -7.46 -6.62
N LEU A 280 6.80 -6.89 -5.51
CA LEU A 280 5.57 -6.10 -5.50
C LEU A 280 5.64 -4.85 -6.40
N LEU A 281 6.82 -4.21 -6.51
CA LEU A 281 7.01 -3.01 -7.33
C LEU A 281 7.06 -3.34 -8.84
N ALA A 282 7.60 -4.50 -9.22
CA ALA A 282 7.43 -5.04 -10.57
C ALA A 282 5.94 -5.27 -10.88
N GLY A 283 5.17 -5.76 -9.91
CA GLY A 283 3.71 -5.89 -10.01
C GLY A 283 3.00 -4.55 -10.26
N PHE A 284 3.34 -3.49 -9.51
CA PHE A 284 2.80 -2.14 -9.72
C PHE A 284 3.12 -1.59 -11.11
N LEU A 285 4.37 -1.75 -11.57
CA LEU A 285 4.76 -1.23 -12.88
C LEU A 285 4.08 -1.99 -14.01
N GLY A 286 4.00 -3.32 -13.89
CA GLY A 286 3.23 -4.16 -14.81
C GLY A 286 1.75 -3.79 -14.83
N TRP A 287 1.15 -3.50 -13.67
CA TRP A 287 -0.26 -3.09 -13.58
C TRP A 287 -0.49 -1.77 -14.32
N ASN A 288 0.37 -0.78 -14.11
CA ASN A 288 0.32 0.50 -14.82
C ASN A 288 0.47 0.33 -16.34
N HIS A 289 1.34 -0.58 -16.79
CA HIS A 289 1.46 -0.91 -18.21
C HIS A 289 0.19 -1.56 -18.77
N ALA A 290 -0.40 -2.52 -18.04
CA ALA A 290 -1.62 -3.19 -18.46
C ALA A 290 -2.76 -2.17 -18.67
N ARG A 291 -2.91 -1.24 -17.72
CA ARG A 291 -3.92 -0.17 -17.76
C ARG A 291 -3.66 0.86 -18.85
N ALA A 292 -2.39 1.08 -19.21
CA ALA A 292 -2.00 1.90 -20.37
C ALA A 292 -2.11 1.15 -21.73
N GLY A 293 -2.64 -0.07 -21.76
CA GLY A 293 -2.75 -0.88 -22.99
C GLY A 293 -1.43 -1.52 -23.44
N ARG A 294 -0.34 -1.36 -22.67
CA ARG A 294 1.00 -1.93 -22.90
C ARG A 294 1.09 -3.35 -22.37
N ARG A 295 0.27 -4.23 -22.96
CA ARG A 295 0.04 -5.59 -22.45
C ARG A 295 1.27 -6.49 -22.54
N ALA A 296 2.13 -6.31 -23.55
CA ALA A 296 3.35 -7.09 -23.70
C ALA A 296 4.38 -6.74 -22.62
N GLU A 297 4.51 -5.45 -22.30
CA GLU A 297 5.35 -4.92 -21.24
C GLU A 297 4.87 -5.41 -19.88
N ALA A 298 3.56 -5.34 -19.62
CA ALA A 298 2.94 -5.90 -18.42
C ALA A 298 3.23 -7.41 -18.26
N ALA A 299 3.11 -8.19 -19.35
CA ALA A 299 3.40 -9.62 -19.34
C ALA A 299 4.86 -9.92 -18.98
N ARG A 300 5.81 -9.10 -19.43
CA ARG A 300 7.23 -9.24 -19.05
C ARG A 300 7.45 -9.07 -17.55
N TYR A 301 6.75 -8.14 -16.90
CA TYR A 301 6.83 -7.98 -15.45
C TYR A 301 6.18 -9.16 -14.72
N LEU A 302 5.05 -9.69 -15.21
CA LEU A 302 4.43 -10.89 -14.62
C LEU A 302 5.36 -12.12 -14.73
N GLU A 303 5.98 -12.33 -15.90
CA GLU A 303 6.97 -13.39 -16.12
C GLU A 303 8.19 -13.22 -15.21
N TRP A 304 8.67 -11.98 -15.05
CA TRP A 304 9.78 -11.69 -14.14
C TRP A 304 9.41 -12.01 -12.69
N MET A 305 8.24 -11.59 -12.21
CA MET A 305 7.76 -11.92 -10.87
C MET A 305 7.72 -13.44 -10.68
N ALA A 306 7.17 -14.18 -11.65
CA ALA A 306 7.09 -15.63 -11.59
C ALA A 306 8.46 -16.32 -11.52
N ALA A 307 9.46 -15.77 -12.22
CA ALA A 307 10.83 -16.27 -12.18
C ALA A 307 11.54 -16.06 -10.84
N GLN A 308 10.99 -15.23 -9.94
CA GLN A 308 11.56 -15.00 -8.60
C GLN A 308 11.02 -15.99 -7.54
N ALA A 309 10.03 -16.81 -7.89
CA ALA A 309 9.48 -17.80 -6.97
C ALA A 309 10.55 -18.85 -6.60
N ASN A 310 10.62 -19.20 -5.32
CA ASN A 310 11.49 -20.30 -4.86
C ASN A 310 10.93 -21.66 -5.36
N PRO A 311 11.64 -22.80 -5.14
CA PRO A 311 11.15 -24.12 -5.57
C PRO A 311 9.79 -24.55 -4.98
N ALA A 312 9.35 -23.95 -3.87
CA ALA A 312 8.04 -24.17 -3.28
C ALA A 312 6.94 -23.26 -3.88
N GLY A 313 7.31 -22.27 -4.70
CA GLY A 313 6.40 -21.29 -5.30
C GLY A 313 6.31 -19.96 -4.54
N ASP A 314 7.01 -19.80 -3.42
CA ASP A 314 6.90 -18.60 -2.59
C ASP A 314 7.66 -17.42 -3.22
N LEU A 315 7.02 -16.26 -3.25
CA LEU A 315 7.59 -15.02 -3.76
C LEU A 315 8.28 -14.23 -2.63
N PRO A 316 9.52 -13.75 -2.86
CA PRO A 316 10.22 -12.92 -1.89
C PRO A 316 9.71 -11.47 -1.92
N GLU A 317 10.08 -10.71 -0.90
CA GLU A 317 9.95 -9.25 -0.89
C GLU A 317 10.81 -8.60 -1.99
N GLN A 318 12.10 -8.95 -2.02
CA GLN A 318 13.08 -8.45 -2.96
C GLN A 318 14.14 -9.50 -3.33
N VAL A 319 14.86 -9.28 -4.43
CA VAL A 319 15.89 -10.21 -4.93
C VAL A 319 17.28 -9.57 -4.99
N PRO A 320 18.35 -10.33 -4.64
CA PRO A 320 19.69 -9.77 -4.47
C PRO A 320 20.55 -9.76 -5.75
N GLY A 321 19.97 -10.10 -6.92
CA GLY A 321 20.75 -10.30 -8.15
C GLY A 321 21.45 -9.04 -8.67
N LEU A 322 20.87 -7.86 -8.44
CA LEU A 322 21.45 -6.57 -8.77
C LEU A 322 21.10 -5.57 -7.67
N LEU A 323 22.10 -5.10 -6.93
CA LEU A 323 21.96 -4.28 -5.72
C LEU A 323 22.46 -2.86 -5.96
N LEU A 324 21.79 -1.86 -5.40
CA LEU A 324 22.23 -0.46 -5.42
C LEU A 324 23.43 -0.22 -4.49
N ALA A 325 23.41 -0.86 -3.31
CA ALA A 325 24.41 -0.73 -2.27
C ALA A 325 24.83 -2.12 -1.74
N PRO A 326 25.52 -2.95 -2.55
CA PRO A 326 25.82 -4.35 -2.20
C PRO A 326 26.56 -4.50 -0.86
N ASP A 327 27.45 -3.55 -0.52
CA ASP A 327 28.21 -3.57 0.72
C ASP A 327 27.34 -3.39 1.98
N ARG A 328 26.11 -2.87 1.82
CA ARG A 328 25.13 -2.72 2.89
C ARG A 328 24.27 -3.96 3.10
N ARG A 329 24.39 -5.01 2.27
CA ARG A 329 23.53 -6.19 2.41
C ARG A 329 23.79 -7.00 3.67
N GLN A 330 25.05 -7.14 4.07
CA GLN A 330 25.42 -8.07 5.15
C GLN A 330 24.86 -7.62 6.50
N GLU A 331 24.85 -6.32 6.80
CA GLU A 331 24.29 -5.79 8.05
C GLU A 331 22.81 -6.16 8.25
N TRP A 332 22.01 -6.19 7.18
CA TRP A 332 20.60 -6.59 7.26
C TRP A 332 20.42 -8.09 7.45
N LEU A 333 21.26 -8.90 6.79
CA LEU A 333 21.28 -10.34 7.02
C LEU A 333 21.63 -10.68 8.46
N ASP A 334 22.63 -10.01 9.02
CA ASP A 334 23.06 -10.21 10.40
C ASP A 334 21.99 -9.75 11.38
N ARG A 335 21.30 -8.64 11.07
CA ARG A 335 20.27 -8.05 11.94
C ARG A 335 18.95 -8.83 11.94
N TRP A 336 18.43 -9.18 10.76
CA TRP A 336 17.06 -9.66 10.58
C TRP A 336 16.96 -11.00 9.85
N GLY A 337 18.08 -11.58 9.42
CA GLY A 337 18.12 -12.83 8.68
C GLY A 337 17.85 -12.63 7.19
N PRO A 338 17.56 -13.70 6.44
CA PRO A 338 17.28 -13.61 5.00
C PRO A 338 16.01 -12.79 4.73
N VAL A 339 15.93 -12.23 3.51
CA VAL A 339 14.77 -11.48 3.01
C VAL A 339 13.47 -12.26 3.21
N ALA A 340 12.40 -11.55 3.59
CA ALA A 340 11.07 -12.13 3.80
C ALA A 340 10.62 -12.98 2.60
N THR A 341 10.34 -14.27 2.84
CA THR A 341 9.85 -15.23 1.84
C THR A 341 9.02 -16.32 2.53
N PRO A 342 7.72 -16.48 2.23
CA PRO A 342 6.92 -15.62 1.36
C PRO A 342 6.72 -14.21 1.94
N LEU A 343 6.67 -13.19 1.09
CA LEU A 343 5.99 -11.93 1.39
C LEU A 343 4.58 -11.99 0.77
N LEU A 344 3.53 -11.90 1.59
CA LEU A 344 2.16 -12.06 1.07
C LEU A 344 1.79 -10.91 0.12
N TRP A 345 2.30 -9.70 0.35
CA TRP A 345 2.07 -8.58 -0.57
C TRP A 345 2.64 -8.85 -1.97
N SER A 346 3.81 -9.50 -2.10
CA SER A 346 4.31 -9.95 -3.41
C SER A 346 3.34 -10.91 -4.11
N HIS A 347 2.73 -11.84 -3.37
CA HIS A 347 1.70 -12.73 -3.90
C HIS A 347 0.42 -11.97 -4.27
N GLY A 348 -0.03 -11.02 -3.44
CA GLY A 348 -1.18 -10.16 -3.74
C GLY A 348 -0.99 -9.39 -5.04
N MET A 349 0.16 -8.74 -5.22
CA MET A 349 0.48 -8.02 -6.45
C MET A 349 0.64 -8.94 -7.66
N TYR A 350 1.14 -10.16 -7.48
CA TYR A 350 1.18 -11.16 -8.55
C TYR A 350 -0.24 -11.51 -9.02
N LEU A 351 -1.17 -11.74 -8.09
CA LEU A 351 -2.58 -12.01 -8.39
C LEU A 351 -3.25 -10.84 -9.11
N VAL A 352 -3.00 -9.60 -8.67
CA VAL A 352 -3.52 -8.39 -9.32
C VAL A 352 -3.06 -8.32 -10.79
N LEU A 353 -1.74 -8.45 -11.03
CA LEU A 353 -1.22 -8.36 -12.39
C LEU A 353 -1.65 -9.55 -13.27
N ALA A 354 -1.74 -10.75 -12.68
CA ALA A 354 -2.26 -11.93 -13.37
C ALA A 354 -3.71 -11.70 -13.84
N ASP A 355 -4.57 -11.12 -12.99
CA ASP A 355 -5.97 -10.80 -13.33
C ASP A 355 -6.07 -9.75 -14.45
N GLU A 356 -5.30 -8.66 -14.39
CA GLU A 356 -5.22 -7.66 -15.48
C GLU A 356 -4.79 -8.29 -16.81
N LEU A 357 -3.99 -9.35 -16.75
CA LEU A 357 -3.54 -10.13 -17.89
C LEU A 357 -4.42 -11.34 -18.21
N GLY A 358 -5.54 -11.55 -17.52
CA GLY A 358 -6.44 -12.69 -17.77
C GLY A 358 -5.79 -14.06 -17.54
N VAL A 359 -4.77 -14.13 -16.69
CA VAL A 359 -4.08 -15.36 -16.29
C VAL A 359 -4.77 -15.93 -15.06
N THR A 360 -5.35 -17.13 -15.19
CA THR A 360 -6.10 -17.81 -14.13
C THR A 360 -5.31 -19.00 -13.56
N ALA A 361 -5.81 -19.55 -12.44
CA ALA A 361 -5.26 -20.70 -11.73
C ALA A 361 -5.14 -21.97 -12.58
#